data_AF-A0A067FBL0-F1
#
_entry.id   AF-A0A067FBL0-F1
#
_cell.length_a   1.000
_cell.length_b   1.000
_cell.length_c   1.000
_cell.angle_alpha   90.00
_cell.angle_beta   90.00
_cell.angle_gamma   90.00
#
_symmetry.space_group_name_H-M   'P 1'
#
loop_
_entity.id
_entity.type
_entity.pdbx_description
1 polymer ?
#
loop_
_entity_poly.entity_id
_entity_poly.type
_entity_poly.pdbx_seq_one_letter_code
_entity_poly.pdbx_strand_id
1 'polypeptide(L)'
;VKDTIQVDQNVSRHLVDELSRDDWNLLILHYLGLDHVGHIGGRSSLLMAPKLAEMDEVVKMIHTSILTRENDQGWTLLVVVSDHGMTENGNHGGSSFEEADSLALFVGLRGHVSDYKSATQNTAQQVDIAPTLALLLGVPIPKNNVGVLIAETFDQLKGDHQLRALELNSWQLFRLLDAQISCLSCANISLNDFSDGQPSVTTECNDSLEKMFCCLYMNAAVLHSTWKSKKVSQSSSWEDYNSTVIAYHKFLKTASEWLSSRATDKPVDLLAFGVTAMLLSCLVLLSLTLHMGREINLIEKLHHYHSNNDMQMCFLDEIFVLGVILILVISMASSSMVEEEHYIWHFMSSTLFLILLRKTVQLLPAQNSLSKGTKNFKFQMCSVFVLLISGRILRGCHQGGVNWTHLPDISKWLENSGGVHVKTVQLVSGVSVVILGFCFLSLLSSKKNVILVVGFNFLVSGLLVLVHIVKYQENAFARSSYGATISAQMIYAVLGSTTVGTAVLSPWFMPIQISKVGSSRDIYSSISVPSDVKDKSLLMALKDSLYVIGWAYIFCWCLLQLLLQQPINAMPILLLLVQILTSLLHFSYSGLHHKEWVEISALYFLGMAGHFALGNSNSLATIDVAGAFI
;
A
#
# COMPACT_ATOMS: atom_id res chain seq x y z
N VAL A 1 0.09 9.80 20.10
CA VAL A 1 -0.01 9.94 21.58
C VAL A 1 1.08 10.93 21.99
N LYS A 2 0.83 11.88 22.91
CA LYS A 2 1.81 12.95 23.30
C LYS A 2 2.31 12.77 24.74
N ASP A 3 2.56 11.53 25.14
CA ASP A 3 3.00 11.23 26.50
C ASP A 3 4.52 11.25 26.58
N THR A 4 5.09 12.31 27.13
CA THR A 4 6.53 12.47 27.30
C THR A 4 7.04 11.95 28.64
N ILE A 5 6.18 11.41 29.52
CA ILE A 5 6.56 11.12 30.92
C ILE A 5 6.11 9.71 31.34
N GLN A 6 4.83 9.38 31.20
CA GLN A 6 4.27 8.19 31.82
C GLN A 6 4.77 6.90 31.15
N VAL A 7 5.00 6.88 29.83
CA VAL A 7 5.62 5.73 29.15
C VAL A 7 7.04 5.45 29.67
N ASP A 8 7.89 6.47 29.78
CA ASP A 8 9.25 6.33 30.28
C ASP A 8 9.27 5.92 31.77
N GLN A 9 8.40 6.53 32.58
CA GLN A 9 8.25 6.17 34.00
C GLN A 9 7.82 4.71 34.20
N ASN A 10 6.99 4.17 33.30
CA ASN A 10 6.59 2.77 33.37
C ASN A 10 7.77 1.82 33.18
N VAL A 11 8.80 2.21 32.41
CA VAL A 11 10.04 1.45 32.27
C VAL A 11 10.91 1.67 33.50
N SER A 12 11.23 2.93 33.83
CA SER A 12 12.19 3.28 34.87
C SER A 12 11.79 2.77 36.26
N ARG A 13 10.50 2.74 36.61
CA ARG A 13 10.05 2.29 37.94
C ARG A 13 10.30 0.80 38.22
N HIS A 14 10.44 -0.03 37.19
CA HIS A 14 10.73 -1.46 37.34
C HIS A 14 12.21 -1.78 37.19
N LEU A 15 13.02 -0.81 36.73
CA LEU A 15 14.39 -1.03 36.33
C LEU A 15 15.29 -1.47 37.50
N VAL A 16 15.14 -0.84 38.67
CA VAL A 16 15.93 -1.18 39.86
C VAL A 16 15.68 -2.62 40.29
N ASP A 17 14.40 -3.01 40.37
CA ASP A 17 14.02 -4.36 40.76
C ASP A 17 14.55 -5.38 39.75
N GLU A 18 14.39 -5.14 38.45
CA GLU A 18 14.83 -6.07 37.41
C GLU A 18 16.37 -6.20 37.33
N LEU A 19 17.10 -5.10 37.46
CA LEU A 19 18.57 -5.10 37.52
C LEU A 19 19.12 -5.86 38.73
N SER A 20 18.32 -6.06 39.79
CA SER A 20 18.72 -6.83 40.97
C SER A 20 18.56 -8.34 40.79
N ARG A 21 17.81 -8.78 39.79
CA ARG A 21 17.53 -10.21 39.53
C ARG A 21 18.63 -10.84 38.68
N ASP A 22 18.84 -12.14 38.82
CA ASP A 22 19.87 -12.92 38.13
C ASP A 22 19.29 -13.92 37.11
N ASP A 23 18.00 -13.76 36.75
CA ASP A 23 17.24 -14.65 35.87
C ASP A 23 17.23 -14.21 34.40
N TRP A 24 17.84 -13.08 34.05
CA TRP A 24 17.92 -12.58 32.67
C TRP A 24 19.31 -12.80 32.04
N ASN A 25 19.31 -13.17 30.76
CA ASN A 25 20.51 -13.15 29.90
C ASN A 25 20.49 -12.01 28.87
N LEU A 26 19.31 -11.40 28.65
CA LEU A 26 19.10 -10.26 27.77
C LEU A 26 17.97 -9.39 28.36
N LEU A 27 18.26 -8.11 28.57
CA LEU A 27 17.30 -7.11 29.01
C LEU A 27 17.20 -6.02 27.94
N ILE A 28 15.98 -5.75 27.46
CA ILE A 28 15.71 -4.72 26.46
C ILE A 28 14.84 -3.65 27.09
N LEU A 29 15.30 -2.39 27.04
CA LEU A 29 14.59 -1.22 27.53
C LEU A 29 14.28 -0.31 26.35
N HIS A 30 13.05 0.16 26.24
CA HIS A 30 12.60 1.02 25.15
C HIS A 30 11.90 2.26 25.71
N TYR A 31 12.46 3.43 25.41
CA TYR A 31 12.01 4.74 25.90
C TYR A 31 11.46 5.55 24.73
N LEU A 32 10.30 6.21 24.93
CA LEU A 32 9.61 6.96 23.87
C LEU A 32 9.62 8.48 24.10
N GLY A 33 9.90 8.94 25.32
CA GLY A 33 9.70 10.34 25.67
C GLY A 33 10.57 11.32 24.87
N LEU A 34 11.76 10.91 24.43
CA LEU A 34 12.65 11.76 23.63
C LEU A 34 12.09 12.04 22.24
N ASP A 35 11.56 11.02 21.57
CA ASP A 35 10.88 11.15 20.27
C ASP A 35 9.66 12.08 20.38
N HIS A 36 8.79 11.83 21.36
CA HIS A 36 7.61 12.66 21.59
C HIS A 36 7.96 14.13 21.89
N VAL A 37 9.03 14.39 22.65
CA VAL A 37 9.54 15.76 22.89
C VAL A 37 10.00 16.39 21.56
N GLY A 38 10.68 15.61 20.72
CA GLY A 38 11.06 16.00 19.36
C GLY A 38 9.86 16.44 18.53
N HIS A 39 8.82 15.61 18.42
CA HIS A 39 7.59 15.94 17.67
C HIS A 39 6.84 17.17 18.19
N ILE A 40 6.95 17.49 19.49
CA ILE A 40 6.25 18.63 20.08
C ILE A 40 6.94 19.96 19.76
N GLY A 41 8.27 20.01 19.83
CA GLY A 41 9.00 21.29 19.81
C GLY A 41 10.33 21.26 19.07
N GLY A 42 10.62 20.21 18.31
CA GLY A 42 11.89 20.01 17.63
C GLY A 42 13.06 19.73 18.56
N ARG A 43 14.27 19.66 17.97
CA ARG A 43 15.51 19.39 18.73
C ARG A 43 15.81 20.47 19.77
N SER A 44 15.39 21.71 19.49
CA SER A 44 15.62 22.88 20.34
C SER A 44 14.50 23.10 21.37
N SER A 45 13.61 22.13 21.56
CA SER A 45 12.55 22.19 22.56
C SER A 45 13.13 22.40 23.96
N LEU A 46 12.49 23.26 24.76
CA LEU A 46 12.85 23.46 26.17
C LEU A 46 12.74 22.17 26.99
N LEU A 47 11.97 21.19 26.52
CA LEU A 47 11.81 19.88 27.14
C LEU A 47 12.94 18.89 26.77
N MET A 48 13.75 19.18 25.75
CA MET A 48 14.78 18.27 25.26
C MET A 48 15.89 18.07 26.29
N ALA A 49 16.43 19.16 26.85
CA ALA A 49 17.53 19.07 27.82
C ALA A 49 17.13 18.31 29.11
N PRO A 50 15.98 18.58 29.76
CA PRO A 50 15.52 17.77 30.88
C PRO A 50 15.33 16.29 30.52
N LYS A 51 14.81 16.00 29.32
CA LYS A 51 14.57 14.63 28.86
C LYS A 51 15.87 13.87 28.58
N LEU A 52 16.87 14.52 28.00
CA LEU A 52 18.22 13.93 27.84
C LEU A 52 18.89 13.68 29.19
N ALA A 53 18.73 14.59 30.17
CA ALA A 53 19.24 14.37 31.52
C ALA A 53 18.57 13.18 32.23
N GLU A 54 17.29 12.92 31.97
CA GLU A 54 16.60 11.71 32.44
C GLU A 54 17.22 10.44 31.84
N MET A 55 17.48 10.41 30.53
CA MET A 55 18.12 9.25 29.88
C MET A 55 19.55 9.03 30.38
N ASP A 56 20.30 10.09 30.63
CA ASP A 56 21.65 10.02 31.21
C ASP A 56 21.64 9.38 32.62
N GLU A 57 20.71 9.79 33.49
CA GLU A 57 20.57 9.18 34.82
C GLU A 57 20.14 7.71 34.75
N VAL A 58 19.30 7.33 33.78
CA VAL A 58 18.96 5.90 33.53
C VAL A 58 20.21 5.11 33.12
N VAL A 59 20.99 5.60 32.15
CA VAL A 59 22.22 4.94 31.69
C VAL A 59 23.23 4.80 32.85
N LYS A 60 23.38 5.85 33.65
CA LYS A 60 24.24 5.87 34.83
C LYS A 60 23.80 4.87 35.90
N MET A 61 22.49 4.74 36.14
CA MET A 61 21.92 3.75 37.06
C MET A 61 22.25 2.33 36.62
N ILE A 62 22.04 2.01 35.34
CA ILE A 62 22.35 0.70 34.76
C ILE A 62 23.84 0.40 34.88
N HIS A 63 24.69 1.33 34.44
CA HIS A 63 26.14 1.17 34.48
C HIS A 63 26.66 0.96 35.91
N THR A 64 26.17 1.73 36.88
CA THR A 64 26.55 1.56 38.29
C THR A 64 26.12 0.20 38.83
N SER A 65 24.92 -0.27 38.46
CA SER A 65 24.41 -1.58 38.86
C SER A 65 25.19 -2.74 38.22
N ILE A 66 25.73 -2.56 37.01
CA ILE A 66 26.60 -3.55 36.38
C ILE A 66 27.94 -3.63 37.13
N LEU A 67 28.56 -2.47 37.42
CA LEU A 67 29.85 -2.41 38.14
C LEU A 67 29.80 -3.06 39.52
N THR A 68 28.67 -2.97 40.23
CA THR A 68 28.52 -3.63 41.53
C THR A 68 28.40 -5.16 41.42
N ARG A 69 27.96 -5.69 40.26
CA ARG A 69 27.74 -7.13 40.02
C ARG A 69 28.91 -7.87 39.39
N GLU A 70 29.80 -7.18 38.66
CA GLU A 70 30.94 -7.80 37.97
C GLU A 70 31.90 -8.56 38.91
N ASN A 71 31.83 -8.32 40.22
CA ASN A 71 32.66 -9.04 41.19
C ASN A 71 32.20 -10.49 41.45
N ASP A 72 30.97 -10.89 41.12
CA ASP A 72 30.41 -12.18 41.57
C ASP A 72 29.77 -13.08 40.48
N GLN A 73 29.35 -12.59 39.29
CA GLN A 73 28.45 -13.38 38.40
C GLN A 73 28.64 -13.30 36.87
N GLY A 74 29.72 -12.71 36.35
CA GLY A 74 30.01 -12.70 34.90
C GLY A 74 30.06 -11.30 34.28
N TRP A 75 30.08 -11.22 32.94
CA TRP A 75 30.28 -9.98 32.20
C TRP A 75 28.98 -9.52 31.54
N THR A 76 28.61 -8.26 31.74
CA THR A 76 27.43 -7.63 31.13
C THR A 76 27.85 -6.55 30.14
N LEU A 77 27.34 -6.64 28.90
CA LEU A 77 27.49 -5.61 27.88
C LEU A 77 26.27 -4.69 27.89
N LEU A 78 26.47 -3.39 28.13
CA LEU A 78 25.44 -2.38 27.97
C LEU A 78 25.54 -1.77 26.57
N VAL A 79 24.43 -1.79 25.84
CA VAL A 79 24.32 -1.26 24.48
C VAL A 79 23.23 -0.19 24.47
N VAL A 80 23.60 1.05 24.17
CA VAL A 80 22.68 2.19 24.06
C VAL A 80 22.63 2.60 22.60
N VAL A 81 21.46 2.46 21.98
CA VAL A 81 21.25 2.75 20.56
C VAL A 81 20.01 3.59 20.34
N SER A 82 19.99 4.36 19.26
CA SER A 82 18.81 5.07 18.75
C SER A 82 18.38 4.44 17.42
N ASP A 83 17.08 4.30 17.21
CA ASP A 83 16.50 3.78 15.97
C ASP A 83 16.53 4.82 14.84
N HIS A 84 16.42 6.09 15.17
CA HIS A 84 16.60 7.20 14.24
C HIS A 84 17.13 8.46 14.92
N GLY A 85 17.52 9.43 14.10
CA GLY A 85 17.69 10.83 14.48
C GLY A 85 16.39 11.61 14.30
N MET A 86 16.46 12.93 14.17
CA MET A 86 15.28 13.79 14.06
C MET A 86 15.64 15.04 13.27
N THR A 87 14.75 15.63 12.48
CA THR A 87 14.96 16.95 11.85
C THR A 87 14.90 18.10 12.87
N GLU A 88 15.38 19.29 12.53
CA GLU A 88 15.31 20.47 13.43
C GLU A 88 13.86 20.77 13.88
N ASN A 89 12.92 20.59 12.97
CA ASN A 89 11.49 20.83 13.17
C ASN A 89 10.78 19.68 13.92
N GLY A 90 11.50 18.63 14.32
CA GLY A 90 10.90 17.53 15.08
C GLY A 90 10.16 16.51 14.23
N ASN A 91 10.57 16.33 12.98
CA ASN A 91 10.03 15.27 12.11
C ASN A 91 11.10 14.22 11.79
N HIS A 92 10.69 13.00 11.45
CA HIS A 92 11.57 11.92 11.00
C HIS A 92 10.87 11.04 9.94
N GLY A 93 11.56 10.00 9.43
CA GLY A 93 11.04 9.08 8.41
C GLY A 93 11.51 9.38 6.98
N GLY A 94 12.29 10.44 6.79
CA GLY A 94 13.04 10.72 5.57
C GLY A 94 14.41 10.03 5.53
N SER A 95 15.24 10.46 4.58
CA SER A 95 16.59 9.95 4.37
C SER A 95 17.65 11.04 4.58
N SER A 96 17.34 12.12 5.31
CA SER A 96 18.31 13.16 5.59
C SER A 96 19.38 12.64 6.55
N PHE A 97 20.56 13.26 6.52
CA PHE A 97 21.66 12.88 7.40
C PHE A 97 21.22 12.93 8.88
N GLU A 98 20.50 13.95 9.29
CA GLU A 98 20.11 14.11 10.69
C GLU A 98 19.00 13.16 11.15
N GLU A 99 18.27 12.55 10.21
CA GLU A 99 17.28 11.51 10.51
C GLU A 99 17.93 10.11 10.55
N ALA A 100 18.97 9.87 9.76
CA ALA A 100 19.66 8.58 9.68
C ALA A 100 20.82 8.46 10.68
N ASP A 101 21.50 9.56 10.99
CA ASP A 101 22.58 9.61 11.96
C ASP A 101 22.01 9.46 13.38
N SER A 102 22.39 8.36 14.03
CA SER A 102 21.78 7.89 15.27
C SER A 102 22.84 7.38 16.23
N LEU A 103 22.57 7.47 17.54
CA LEU A 103 23.51 7.06 18.58
C LEU A 103 23.72 5.54 18.57
N ALA A 104 24.97 5.10 18.71
CA ALA A 104 25.33 3.75 19.12
C ALA A 104 26.51 3.80 20.10
N LEU A 105 26.32 3.25 21.29
CA LEU A 105 27.30 3.23 22.37
C LEU A 105 27.36 1.85 23.01
N PHE A 106 28.58 1.30 23.12
CA PHE A 106 28.86 0.02 23.76
C PHE A 106 29.69 0.25 25.02
N VAL A 107 29.21 -0.24 26.16
CA VAL A 107 29.85 -0.09 27.47
C VAL A 107 30.07 -1.46 28.10
N GLY A 108 31.24 -1.66 28.69
CA GLY A 108 31.63 -2.94 29.30
C GLY A 108 32.64 -3.71 28.45
N LEU A 109 32.89 -3.34 27.19
CA LEU A 109 34.00 -3.85 26.40
C LEU A 109 35.32 -3.56 27.14
N ARG A 110 35.95 -4.61 27.70
CA ARG A 110 37.25 -4.47 28.37
C ARG A 110 38.23 -3.85 27.37
N GLY A 111 39.13 -2.98 27.81
CA GLY A 111 40.12 -2.31 26.96
C GLY A 111 40.22 -0.83 27.30
N HIS A 112 41.44 -0.35 27.54
CA HIS A 112 41.69 1.09 27.56
C HIS A 112 41.50 1.61 26.13
N VAL A 113 40.33 2.21 25.85
CA VAL A 113 40.20 3.12 24.71
C VAL A 113 41.06 4.34 25.04
N SER A 114 42.37 4.23 24.81
CA SER A 114 43.29 5.35 24.86
C SER A 114 42.88 6.31 23.76
N ASP A 115 42.30 7.43 24.18
CA ASP A 115 41.77 8.54 23.38
C ASP A 115 40.49 8.27 22.56
N TYR A 116 39.35 8.67 23.14
CA TYR A 116 38.11 9.01 22.42
C TYR A 116 38.33 9.98 21.22
N LYS A 117 39.49 10.66 21.16
CA LYS A 117 39.85 11.62 20.12
C LYS A 117 40.45 11.02 18.84
N SER A 118 40.97 9.79 18.85
CA SER A 118 41.64 9.21 17.67
C SER A 118 40.72 8.35 16.80
N ALA A 119 39.46 8.17 17.20
CA ALA A 119 38.49 7.31 16.53
C ALA A 119 37.70 8.09 15.46
N THR A 120 38.40 8.61 14.46
CA THR A 120 37.80 9.33 13.33
C THR A 120 37.18 8.42 12.25
N GLN A 121 37.06 7.11 12.53
CA GLN A 121 36.39 6.10 11.69
C GLN A 121 35.24 5.36 12.42
N ASN A 122 34.65 5.96 13.46
CA ASN A 122 33.50 5.42 14.23
C ASN A 122 32.15 5.45 13.47
N THR A 123 32.13 5.05 12.20
CA THR A 123 30.87 4.93 11.44
C THR A 123 30.49 3.47 11.31
N ALA A 124 29.34 3.10 11.87
CA ALA A 124 28.71 1.79 11.67
C ALA A 124 27.32 1.99 11.08
N GLN A 125 26.85 1.00 10.33
CA GLN A 125 25.46 0.97 9.87
C GLN A 125 24.60 0.31 10.95
N GLN A 126 23.34 0.72 11.11
CA GLN A 126 22.44 0.09 12.10
C GLN A 126 22.31 -1.42 11.89
N VAL A 127 22.39 -1.88 10.64
CA VAL A 127 22.33 -3.31 10.28
C VAL A 127 23.52 -4.13 10.84
N ASP A 128 24.62 -3.47 11.20
CA ASP A 128 25.86 -4.06 11.74
C ASP A 128 25.71 -4.45 13.23
N ILE A 129 24.72 -3.91 13.94
CA ILE A 129 24.47 -4.19 15.35
C ILE A 129 24.08 -5.67 15.55
N ALA A 130 23.14 -6.17 14.75
CA ALA A 130 22.63 -7.54 14.88
C ALA A 130 23.71 -8.64 14.73
N PRO A 131 24.58 -8.64 13.70
CA PRO A 131 25.63 -9.64 13.58
C PRO A 131 26.69 -9.48 14.67
N THR A 132 26.98 -8.25 15.09
CA THR A 132 27.90 -7.96 16.20
C THR A 132 27.41 -8.59 17.50
N LEU A 133 26.17 -8.32 17.91
CA LEU A 133 25.60 -8.89 19.13
C LEU A 133 25.45 -10.41 19.05
N ALA A 134 25.04 -10.95 17.89
CA ALA A 134 24.91 -12.38 17.71
C ALA A 134 26.24 -13.10 17.94
N LEU A 135 27.33 -12.57 17.37
CA LEU A 135 28.67 -13.14 17.51
C LEU A 135 29.24 -12.97 18.92
N LEU A 136 29.00 -11.83 19.59
CA LEU A 136 29.42 -11.62 20.99
C LEU A 136 28.70 -12.57 21.96
N LEU A 137 27.41 -12.84 21.71
CA LEU A 137 26.59 -13.74 22.54
C LEU A 137 26.73 -15.22 22.15
N GLY A 138 27.47 -15.54 21.07
CA GLY A 138 27.66 -16.91 20.59
C GLY A 138 26.39 -17.54 20.00
N VAL A 139 25.46 -16.73 19.48
CA VAL A 139 24.22 -17.18 18.83
C VAL A 139 24.29 -17.01 17.31
N PRO A 140 23.45 -17.73 16.52
CA PRO A 140 23.43 -17.57 15.07
C PRO A 140 23.04 -16.14 14.63
N ILE A 141 23.73 -15.61 13.63
CA ILE A 141 23.38 -14.32 13.00
C ILE A 141 21.98 -14.43 12.38
N PRO A 142 21.09 -13.42 12.53
CA PRO A 142 19.75 -13.47 11.95
C PRO A 142 19.77 -13.74 10.44
N LYS A 143 18.89 -14.65 9.99
CA LYS A 143 18.91 -15.24 8.64
C LYS A 143 19.01 -14.23 7.49
N ASN A 144 18.37 -13.07 7.60
CA ASN A 144 18.29 -12.06 6.54
C ASN A 144 19.22 -10.86 6.80
N ASN A 145 20.09 -10.91 7.80
CA ASN A 145 20.98 -9.80 8.12
C ASN A 145 22.10 -9.67 7.07
N VAL A 146 22.29 -8.44 6.58
CA VAL A 146 23.29 -8.07 5.57
C VAL A 146 24.45 -7.25 6.17
N GLY A 147 24.52 -7.13 7.50
CA GLY A 147 25.47 -6.28 8.18
C GLY A 147 26.86 -6.89 8.30
N VAL A 148 27.82 -6.02 8.59
CA VAL A 148 29.22 -6.34 8.85
C VAL A 148 29.48 -6.19 10.35
N LEU A 149 30.19 -7.13 10.97
CA LEU A 149 30.53 -7.03 12.38
C LEU A 149 31.38 -5.78 12.67
N ILE A 150 31.13 -5.12 13.79
CA ILE A 150 31.88 -3.94 14.27
C ILE A 150 33.18 -4.43 14.91
N ALA A 151 34.31 -4.31 14.21
CA ALA A 151 35.57 -4.96 14.54
C ALA A 151 36.10 -4.59 15.93
N GLU A 152 35.95 -3.31 16.29
CA GLU A 152 36.42 -2.71 17.54
C GLU A 152 35.81 -3.39 18.78
N THR A 153 34.61 -3.97 18.63
CA THR A 153 33.95 -4.70 19.72
C THR A 153 34.61 -6.05 20.03
N PHE A 154 35.46 -6.55 19.13
CA PHE A 154 36.14 -7.83 19.24
C PHE A 154 37.65 -7.70 19.52
N ASP A 155 38.21 -6.49 19.66
CA ASP A 155 39.66 -6.23 19.82
C ASP A 155 40.33 -7.03 20.97
N GLN A 156 39.54 -7.39 21.97
CA GLN A 156 39.94 -8.18 23.13
C GLN A 156 40.10 -9.69 22.87
N LEU A 157 39.42 -10.20 21.86
CA LEU A 157 39.42 -11.62 21.59
C LEU A 157 40.77 -12.03 21.02
N LYS A 158 41.18 -13.27 21.28
CA LYS A 158 42.36 -13.84 20.63
C LYS A 158 42.14 -13.85 19.12
N GLY A 159 43.21 -13.68 18.34
CA GLY A 159 43.12 -13.61 16.88
C GLY A 159 42.39 -14.78 16.22
N ASP A 160 42.37 -15.97 16.82
CA ASP A 160 41.58 -17.11 16.33
C ASP A 160 40.07 -16.89 16.48
N HIS A 161 39.62 -16.31 17.58
CA HIS A 161 38.23 -15.99 17.79
C HIS A 161 37.79 -14.80 16.91
N GLN A 162 38.66 -13.80 16.71
CA GLN A 162 38.41 -12.67 15.81
C GLN A 162 38.24 -13.15 14.36
N LEU A 163 39.18 -13.96 13.86
CA LEU A 163 39.07 -14.53 12.51
C LEU A 163 37.88 -15.49 12.37
N ARG A 164 37.52 -16.23 13.43
CA ARG A 164 36.30 -17.05 13.43
C ARG A 164 35.03 -16.21 13.35
N ALA A 165 34.96 -15.07 14.03
CA ALA A 165 33.83 -14.15 13.95
C ALA A 165 33.68 -13.60 12.52
N LEU A 166 34.78 -13.16 11.91
CA LEU A 166 34.83 -12.70 10.51
C LEU A 166 34.41 -13.80 9.52
N GLU A 167 34.87 -15.03 9.74
CA GLU A 167 34.51 -16.20 8.93
C GLU A 167 32.99 -16.47 9.01
N LEU A 168 32.40 -16.44 10.21
CA LEU A 168 30.96 -16.67 10.42
C LEU A 168 30.10 -15.58 9.78
N ASN A 169 30.48 -14.30 9.93
CA ASN A 169 29.79 -13.20 9.28
C ASN A 169 29.91 -13.29 7.75
N SER A 170 31.08 -13.68 7.24
CA SER A 170 31.31 -13.86 5.80
C SER A 170 30.45 -14.98 5.25
N TRP A 171 30.33 -16.09 5.98
CA TRP A 171 29.47 -17.19 5.59
C TRP A 171 27.98 -16.78 5.55
N GLN A 172 27.54 -15.94 6.48
CA GLN A 172 26.18 -15.39 6.46
C GLN A 172 25.91 -14.56 5.20
N LEU A 173 26.79 -13.61 4.85
CA LEU A 173 26.62 -12.80 3.63
C LEU A 173 26.74 -13.63 2.36
N PHE A 174 27.66 -14.61 2.33
CA PHE A 174 27.81 -15.52 1.21
C PHE A 174 26.52 -16.31 0.93
N ARG A 175 25.84 -16.82 1.96
CA ARG A 175 24.55 -17.51 1.82
C ARG A 175 23.45 -16.62 1.26
N LEU A 176 23.46 -15.34 1.61
CA LEU A 176 22.50 -14.37 1.06
C LEU A 176 22.80 -14.08 -0.41
N LEU A 177 24.07 -13.95 -0.78
CA LEU A 177 24.49 -13.81 -2.18
C LEU A 177 24.08 -15.03 -3.01
N ASP A 178 24.32 -16.25 -2.52
CA ASP A 178 23.96 -17.49 -3.21
C ASP A 178 22.44 -17.62 -3.42
N ALA A 179 21.64 -17.13 -2.47
CA ALA A 179 20.18 -17.11 -2.60
C ALA A 179 19.66 -16.08 -3.62
N GLN A 180 20.38 -14.97 -3.84
CA GLN A 180 19.97 -13.89 -4.74
C GLN A 180 20.55 -14.02 -6.15
N ILE A 181 21.74 -14.62 -6.28
CA ILE A 181 22.45 -14.78 -7.55
C ILE A 181 22.26 -16.21 -8.02
N SER A 182 21.45 -16.39 -9.06
CA SER A 182 21.28 -17.70 -9.70
C SER A 182 22.65 -18.17 -10.24
N CYS A 183 23.16 -19.30 -9.73
CA CYS A 183 24.43 -19.92 -10.12
C CYS A 183 25.72 -19.33 -9.49
N LEU A 184 25.67 -18.88 -8.23
CA LEU A 184 26.89 -18.56 -7.46
C LEU A 184 27.66 -19.84 -7.05
N SER A 185 28.18 -20.59 -8.02
CA SER A 185 29.00 -21.78 -7.75
C SER A 185 30.48 -21.40 -7.74
N CYS A 186 31.04 -21.24 -6.55
CA CYS A 186 32.50 -21.03 -6.40
C CYS A 186 33.31 -22.31 -6.66
N ALA A 187 32.67 -23.42 -7.05
CA ALA A 187 33.30 -24.71 -7.29
C ALA A 187 34.29 -24.71 -8.48
N ASN A 188 34.16 -23.75 -9.41
CA ASN A 188 35.02 -23.64 -10.59
C ASN A 188 36.26 -22.74 -10.39
N ILE A 189 36.41 -22.06 -9.25
CA ILE A 189 37.66 -21.34 -8.94
C ILE A 189 38.62 -22.36 -8.37
N SER A 190 39.59 -22.79 -9.18
CA SER A 190 40.59 -23.75 -8.73
C SER A 190 41.52 -23.08 -7.71
N LEU A 191 41.85 -23.80 -6.63
CA LEU A 191 42.96 -23.44 -5.73
C LEU A 191 44.30 -23.26 -6.49
N ASN A 192 44.38 -23.75 -7.73
CA ASN A 192 45.56 -23.65 -8.59
C ASN A 192 45.71 -22.28 -9.28
N ASP A 193 44.66 -21.45 -9.42
CA ASP A 193 44.81 -20.07 -9.92
C ASP A 193 45.53 -19.15 -8.91
N PHE A 194 45.59 -19.58 -7.64
CA PHE A 194 46.37 -18.93 -6.58
C PHE A 194 47.76 -19.56 -6.39
N SER A 195 48.14 -20.53 -7.23
CA SER A 195 49.40 -21.29 -7.05
C SER A 195 50.60 -20.68 -7.80
N ASP A 196 50.39 -19.75 -8.74
CA ASP A 196 51.49 -19.07 -9.47
C ASP A 196 51.94 -17.74 -8.82
N GLY A 197 51.28 -17.30 -7.75
CA GLY A 197 51.71 -16.17 -6.93
C GLY A 197 51.12 -16.28 -5.53
N GLN A 198 51.93 -16.05 -4.49
CA GLN A 198 51.45 -16.10 -3.11
C GLN A 198 50.14 -15.29 -2.96
N PRO A 199 49.10 -15.84 -2.30
CA PRO A 199 47.87 -15.09 -2.03
C PRO A 199 48.24 -13.80 -1.29
N SER A 200 47.93 -12.66 -1.90
CA SER A 200 48.28 -11.34 -1.39
C SER A 200 47.02 -10.53 -1.13
N VAL A 201 47.14 -9.53 -0.25
CA VAL A 201 46.09 -8.52 0.00
C VAL A 201 45.63 -7.81 -1.29
N THR A 202 46.47 -7.84 -2.33
CA THR A 202 46.30 -7.18 -3.62
C THR A 202 45.70 -8.04 -4.73
N THR A 203 45.11 -9.21 -4.45
CA THR A 203 44.38 -9.96 -5.50
C THR A 203 43.26 -9.09 -6.07
N GLU A 204 43.42 -8.68 -7.32
CA GLU A 204 42.41 -7.94 -8.09
C GLU A 204 41.41 -8.94 -8.68
N CYS A 205 40.25 -9.05 -8.04
CA CYS A 205 39.14 -9.85 -8.55
C CYS A 205 38.33 -9.03 -9.59
N ASN A 206 38.90 -8.77 -10.77
CA ASN A 206 38.32 -7.88 -11.80
C ASN A 206 37.39 -8.58 -12.82
N ASP A 207 36.73 -9.66 -12.41
CA ASP A 207 35.90 -10.50 -13.30
C ASP A 207 34.39 -10.17 -13.17
N SER A 208 33.51 -11.00 -13.77
CA SER A 208 32.06 -10.88 -13.60
C SER A 208 31.67 -10.82 -12.11
N LEU A 209 30.53 -10.19 -11.81
CA LEU A 209 30.07 -9.95 -10.43
C LEU A 209 30.05 -11.24 -9.58
N GLU A 210 29.63 -12.37 -10.16
CA GLU A 210 29.60 -13.66 -9.46
C GLU A 210 31.02 -14.16 -9.13
N LYS A 211 31.93 -14.07 -10.10
CA LYS A 211 33.33 -14.45 -9.94
C LYS A 211 34.05 -13.55 -8.94
N MET A 212 33.72 -12.26 -8.91
CA MET A 212 34.28 -11.31 -7.95
C MET A 212 33.95 -11.72 -6.51
N PHE A 213 32.67 -12.00 -6.20
CA PHE A 213 32.29 -12.42 -4.84
C PHE A 213 32.92 -13.75 -4.44
N CYS A 214 32.92 -14.74 -5.33
CA CYS A 214 33.58 -16.01 -5.09
C CYS A 214 35.09 -15.85 -4.89
N CYS A 215 35.77 -15.03 -5.70
CA CYS A 215 37.19 -14.74 -5.59
C CYS A 215 37.53 -14.10 -4.23
N LEU A 216 36.78 -13.07 -3.82
CA LEU A 216 36.99 -12.39 -2.54
C LEU A 216 36.76 -13.33 -1.34
N TYR A 217 35.67 -14.10 -1.36
CA TYR A 217 35.37 -15.07 -0.30
C TYR A 217 36.43 -16.16 -0.20
N MET A 218 36.81 -16.76 -1.33
CA MET A 218 37.80 -17.83 -1.37
C MET A 218 39.20 -17.33 -0.98
N ASN A 219 39.59 -16.12 -1.40
CA ASN A 219 40.86 -15.52 -0.99
C ASN A 219 40.95 -15.38 0.54
N ALA A 220 39.89 -14.85 1.16
CA ALA A 220 39.82 -14.73 2.62
C ALA A 220 39.87 -16.10 3.33
N ALA A 221 39.14 -17.09 2.81
CA ALA A 221 39.15 -18.45 3.34
C ALA A 221 40.53 -19.14 3.23
N VAL A 222 41.22 -18.97 2.09
CA VAL A 222 42.57 -19.53 1.86
C VAL A 222 43.58 -18.88 2.80
N LEU A 223 43.57 -17.56 2.93
CA LEU A 223 44.43 -16.83 3.88
C LEU A 223 44.20 -17.29 5.33
N HIS A 224 42.94 -17.44 5.73
CA HIS A 224 42.61 -17.93 7.07
C HIS A 224 43.09 -19.38 7.29
N SER A 225 42.90 -20.27 6.31
CA SER A 225 43.38 -21.65 6.40
C SER A 225 44.91 -21.73 6.50
N THR A 226 45.61 -20.85 5.78
CA THR A 226 47.08 -20.72 5.81
C THR A 226 47.56 -20.16 7.14
N TRP A 227 46.89 -19.13 7.67
CA TRP A 227 47.18 -18.61 8.99
C TRP A 227 46.98 -19.67 10.08
N LYS A 228 45.90 -20.46 9.98
CA LYS A 228 45.58 -21.54 10.91
C LYS A 228 46.65 -22.64 10.90
N SER A 229 47.13 -23.05 9.72
CA SER A 229 48.21 -24.05 9.60
C SER A 229 49.53 -23.52 10.18
N LYS A 230 49.91 -22.28 9.86
CA LYS A 230 51.10 -21.61 10.40
C LYS A 230 51.03 -21.40 11.92
N LYS A 231 49.85 -21.15 12.47
CA LYS A 231 49.65 -20.99 13.92
C LYS A 231 49.89 -22.32 14.65
N VAL A 232 49.46 -23.44 14.07
CA VAL A 232 49.74 -24.78 14.61
C VAL A 232 51.24 -25.09 14.62
N SER A 233 51.98 -24.66 13.60
CA SER A 233 53.45 -24.79 13.54
C SER A 233 54.22 -23.69 14.27
N GLN A 234 53.56 -22.83 15.06
CA GLN A 234 54.15 -21.67 15.77
C GLN A 234 54.93 -20.70 14.86
N SER A 235 54.60 -20.65 13.57
CA SER A 235 55.29 -19.84 12.56
C SER A 235 54.42 -18.73 11.97
N SER A 236 53.25 -18.45 12.55
CA SER A 236 52.33 -17.39 12.11
C SER A 236 52.86 -16.00 12.47
N SER A 237 52.88 -15.07 11.52
CA SER A 237 53.23 -13.66 11.77
C SER A 237 52.00 -12.79 12.04
N TRP A 238 52.23 -11.61 12.63
CA TRP A 238 51.18 -10.57 12.74
C TRP A 238 50.72 -10.08 11.35
N GLU A 239 51.61 -10.09 10.36
CA GLU A 239 51.28 -9.74 8.96
C GLU A 239 50.33 -10.76 8.33
N ASP A 240 50.51 -12.07 8.59
CA ASP A 240 49.59 -13.13 8.13
C ASP A 240 48.18 -12.91 8.72
N TYR A 241 48.11 -12.56 10.01
CA TYR A 241 46.86 -12.23 10.69
C TYR A 241 46.18 -11.01 10.07
N ASN A 242 46.91 -9.89 9.97
CA ASN A 242 46.39 -8.63 9.44
C ASN A 242 45.93 -8.77 7.98
N SER A 243 46.69 -9.50 7.16
CA SER A 243 46.31 -9.78 5.77
C SER A 243 45.00 -10.56 5.66
N THR A 244 44.78 -11.52 6.58
CA THR A 244 43.53 -12.30 6.64
C THR A 244 42.35 -11.42 7.06
N VAL A 245 42.53 -10.55 8.07
CA VAL A 245 41.50 -9.61 8.53
C VAL A 245 41.09 -8.66 7.40
N ILE A 246 42.06 -8.08 6.69
CA ILE A 246 41.81 -7.19 5.54
C ILE A 246 41.04 -7.91 4.44
N ALA A 247 41.39 -9.17 4.12
CA ALA A 247 40.70 -9.95 3.11
C ALA A 247 39.23 -10.21 3.47
N TYR A 248 38.94 -10.56 4.74
CA TYR A 248 37.56 -10.72 5.21
C TYR A 248 36.77 -9.41 5.16
N HIS A 249 37.33 -8.30 5.64
CA HIS A 249 36.64 -7.01 5.58
C HIS A 249 36.38 -6.55 4.14
N LYS A 250 37.31 -6.81 3.21
CA LYS A 250 37.10 -6.54 1.79
C LYS A 250 35.90 -7.31 1.25
N PHE A 251 35.81 -8.62 1.51
CA PHE A 251 34.64 -9.41 1.12
C PHE A 251 33.34 -8.90 1.78
N LEU A 252 33.35 -8.73 3.10
CA LEU A 252 32.17 -8.34 3.89
C LEU A 252 31.60 -7.00 3.43
N LYS A 253 32.46 -5.98 3.26
CA LYS A 253 32.06 -4.66 2.80
C LYS A 253 31.44 -4.72 1.41
N THR A 254 32.12 -5.35 0.44
CA THR A 254 31.61 -5.46 -0.93
C THR A 254 30.30 -6.25 -1.00
N ALA A 255 30.17 -7.34 -0.23
CA ALA A 255 28.95 -8.14 -0.19
C ALA A 255 27.78 -7.37 0.46
N SER A 256 28.02 -6.70 1.58
CA SER A 256 27.02 -5.92 2.31
C SER A 256 26.50 -4.73 1.50
N GLU A 257 27.39 -3.96 0.88
CA GLU A 257 27.03 -2.83 0.00
C GLU A 257 26.17 -3.29 -1.18
N TRP A 258 26.53 -4.41 -1.80
CA TRP A 258 25.74 -4.95 -2.90
C TRP A 258 24.37 -5.48 -2.44
N LEU A 259 24.33 -6.28 -1.38
CA LEU A 259 23.08 -6.84 -0.83
C LEU A 259 22.11 -5.75 -0.36
N SER A 260 22.63 -4.70 0.29
CA SER A 260 21.82 -3.56 0.74
C SER A 260 21.27 -2.76 -0.45
N SER A 261 22.06 -2.54 -1.50
CA SER A 261 21.58 -1.86 -2.72
C SER A 261 20.42 -2.60 -3.40
N ARG A 262 20.43 -3.94 -3.39
CA ARG A 262 19.37 -4.78 -3.96
C ARG A 262 18.06 -4.69 -3.20
N ALA A 263 18.09 -4.48 -1.88
CA ALA A 263 16.87 -4.24 -1.11
C ALA A 263 16.15 -2.95 -1.53
N THR A 264 16.87 -2.00 -2.12
CA THR A 264 16.34 -0.72 -2.62
C THR A 264 16.18 -0.65 -4.14
N ASP A 265 16.51 -1.72 -4.87
CA ASP A 265 16.49 -1.76 -6.33
C ASP A 265 15.03 -1.78 -6.82
N LYS A 266 14.56 -0.61 -7.25
CA LYS A 266 13.23 -0.45 -7.82
C LYS A 266 13.33 -0.71 -9.33
N PRO A 267 12.40 -1.46 -9.95
CA PRO A 267 12.41 -1.66 -11.39
C PRO A 267 12.10 -0.34 -12.10
N VAL A 268 13.16 0.44 -12.39
CA VAL A 268 13.07 1.81 -12.91
C VAL A 268 12.28 1.85 -14.20
N ASP A 269 12.43 0.84 -15.06
CA ASP A 269 11.69 0.72 -16.32
C ASP A 269 10.17 0.57 -16.09
N LEU A 270 9.75 -0.25 -15.11
CA LEU A 270 8.34 -0.37 -14.75
C LEU A 270 7.82 0.92 -14.11
N LEU A 271 8.62 1.57 -13.27
CA LEU A 271 8.25 2.83 -12.64
C LEU A 271 8.07 3.92 -13.71
N ALA A 272 9.01 4.01 -14.66
CA ALA A 272 8.97 4.96 -15.77
C ALA A 272 7.77 4.69 -16.68
N PHE A 273 7.47 3.41 -16.98
CA PHE A 273 6.26 3.04 -17.71
C PHE A 273 4.99 3.48 -16.97
N GLY A 274 4.90 3.24 -15.66
CA GLY A 274 3.78 3.66 -14.83
C GLY A 274 3.57 5.17 -14.82
N VAL A 275 4.66 5.94 -14.64
CA VAL A 275 4.63 7.41 -14.68
C VAL A 275 4.22 7.91 -16.06
N THR A 276 4.75 7.32 -17.13
CA THR A 276 4.41 7.69 -18.51
C THR A 276 2.94 7.42 -18.81
N ALA A 277 2.42 6.26 -18.40
CA ALA A 277 1.02 5.90 -18.55
C ALA A 277 0.10 6.85 -17.77
N MET A 278 0.49 7.24 -16.55
CA MET A 278 -0.23 8.22 -15.74
C MET A 278 -0.26 9.60 -16.42
N LEU A 279 0.88 10.09 -16.91
CA LEU A 279 0.96 11.37 -17.63
C LEU A 279 0.11 11.36 -18.91
N LEU A 280 0.16 10.28 -19.69
CA LEU A 280 -0.64 10.11 -20.89
C LEU A 280 -2.14 10.13 -20.55
N SER A 281 -2.56 9.44 -19.49
CA SER A 281 -3.94 9.45 -19.00
C SER A 281 -4.39 10.87 -18.61
N CYS A 282 -3.55 11.62 -17.88
CA CYS A 282 -3.83 13.01 -17.53
C CYS A 282 -3.96 13.92 -18.77
N LEU A 283 -3.12 13.74 -19.78
CA LEU A 283 -3.20 14.50 -21.04
C LEU A 283 -4.48 14.18 -21.82
N VAL A 284 -4.87 12.91 -21.87
CA VAL A 284 -6.13 12.47 -22.49
C VAL A 284 -7.32 13.09 -21.75
N LEU A 285 -7.34 13.03 -20.41
CA LEU A 285 -8.38 13.64 -19.59
C LEU A 285 -8.44 15.16 -19.79
N LEU A 286 -7.30 15.84 -19.82
CA LEU A 286 -7.24 17.28 -20.08
C LEU A 286 -7.76 17.63 -21.47
N SER A 287 -7.40 16.84 -22.48
CA SER A 287 -7.91 17.01 -23.86
C SER A 287 -9.43 16.86 -23.92
N LEU A 288 -9.98 15.81 -23.28
CA LEU A 288 -11.42 15.56 -23.21
C LEU A 288 -12.16 16.68 -22.48
N THR A 289 -11.65 17.14 -21.34
CA THR A 289 -12.27 18.24 -20.57
C THR A 289 -12.25 19.57 -21.32
N LEU A 290 -11.16 19.89 -22.04
CA LEU A 290 -11.09 21.06 -22.91
C LEU A 290 -12.07 20.95 -24.10
N HIS A 291 -12.25 19.75 -24.65
CA HIS A 291 -13.20 19.53 -25.74
C HIS A 291 -14.65 19.70 -25.26
N MET A 292 -15.01 19.12 -24.12
CA MET A 292 -16.30 19.30 -23.47
C MET A 292 -16.56 20.78 -23.12
N GLY A 293 -15.56 21.48 -22.59
CA GLY A 293 -15.66 22.92 -22.30
C GLY A 293 -15.91 23.78 -23.54
N ARG A 294 -15.35 23.39 -24.70
CA ARG A 294 -15.62 24.07 -25.98
C ARG A 294 -17.04 23.80 -26.49
N GLU A 295 -17.54 22.57 -26.37
CA GLU A 295 -18.93 22.25 -26.72
C GLU A 295 -19.93 23.01 -25.85
N ILE A 296 -19.70 23.10 -24.54
CA ILE A 296 -20.54 23.87 -23.62
C ILE A 296 -20.55 25.36 -24.01
N ASN A 297 -19.39 25.96 -24.27
CA ASN A 297 -19.29 27.35 -24.74
C ASN A 297 -20.02 27.58 -26.09
N LEU A 298 -20.04 26.58 -26.98
CA LEU A 298 -20.77 26.63 -28.25
C LEU A 298 -22.28 26.55 -28.05
N ILE A 299 -22.74 25.67 -27.16
CA ILE A 299 -24.16 25.54 -26.79
C ILE A 299 -24.64 26.79 -26.05
N GLU A 300 -23.83 27.33 -25.15
CA GLU A 300 -24.10 28.57 -24.42
C GLU A 300 -24.20 29.77 -25.39
N LYS A 301 -23.30 29.86 -26.38
CA LYS A 301 -23.42 30.85 -27.48
C LYS A 301 -24.67 30.64 -28.36
N LEU A 302 -25.13 29.40 -28.54
CA LEU A 302 -26.35 29.08 -29.29
C LEU A 302 -27.64 29.31 -28.49
N HIS A 303 -27.57 29.33 -27.15
CA HIS A 303 -28.71 29.43 -26.23
C HIS A 303 -28.77 30.73 -25.43
N HIS A 304 -27.80 31.64 -25.60
CA HIS A 304 -27.84 33.00 -25.03
C HIS A 304 -29.03 33.87 -25.53
N TYR A 305 -29.97 33.29 -26.27
CA TYR A 305 -31.25 33.87 -26.62
C TYR A 305 -32.37 33.59 -25.57
N HIS A 306 -32.14 32.77 -24.53
CA HIS A 306 -33.13 32.54 -23.47
C HIS A 306 -32.53 32.26 -22.06
N SER A 307 -32.67 33.26 -21.18
CA SER A 307 -32.59 33.25 -19.70
C SER A 307 -31.29 32.81 -18.98
N ASN A 308 -30.74 33.70 -18.14
CA ASN A 308 -29.39 33.63 -17.54
C ASN A 308 -29.29 32.94 -16.16
N ASN A 309 -30.37 32.66 -15.42
CA ASN A 309 -30.25 32.20 -14.03
C ASN A 309 -30.35 30.68 -13.81
N ASP A 310 -30.95 29.93 -14.74
CA ASP A 310 -31.08 28.46 -14.61
C ASP A 310 -29.84 27.69 -15.11
N MET A 311 -28.96 28.33 -15.89
CA MET A 311 -27.84 27.66 -16.57
C MET A 311 -26.64 27.36 -15.67
N GLN A 312 -26.28 28.24 -14.73
CA GLN A 312 -25.08 28.08 -13.90
C GLN A 312 -25.15 26.89 -12.92
N MET A 313 -26.36 26.41 -12.60
CA MET A 313 -26.57 25.27 -11.69
C MET A 313 -26.64 23.91 -12.38
N CYS A 314 -26.82 23.86 -13.71
CA CYS A 314 -26.90 22.60 -14.46
C CYS A 314 -25.54 21.88 -14.61
N PHE A 315 -24.44 22.57 -14.31
CA PHE A 315 -23.06 22.10 -14.48
C PHE A 315 -22.30 21.91 -13.14
N LEU A 316 -22.91 22.19 -11.99
CA LEU A 316 -22.21 22.15 -10.70
C LEU A 316 -21.71 20.75 -10.34
N ASP A 317 -22.52 19.72 -10.64
CA ASP A 317 -22.17 18.31 -10.48
C ASP A 317 -20.98 17.91 -11.36
N GLU A 318 -20.90 18.42 -12.58
CA GLU A 318 -19.78 18.14 -13.49
C GLU A 318 -18.48 18.77 -13.03
N ILE A 319 -18.54 20.07 -12.68
CA ILE A 319 -17.38 20.80 -12.16
C ILE A 319 -16.86 20.14 -10.89
N PHE A 320 -17.78 19.68 -10.02
CA PHE A 320 -17.41 18.96 -8.81
C PHE A 320 -16.68 17.66 -9.12
N VAL A 321 -17.22 16.80 -9.99
CA VAL A 321 -16.56 15.53 -10.36
C VAL A 321 -15.18 15.77 -10.97
N LEU A 322 -15.04 16.76 -11.86
CA LEU A 322 -13.74 17.13 -12.44
C LEU A 322 -12.75 17.64 -11.38
N GLY A 323 -13.24 18.46 -10.43
CA GLY A 323 -12.44 18.94 -9.30
C GLY A 323 -11.95 17.80 -8.41
N VAL A 324 -12.79 16.80 -8.13
CA VAL A 324 -12.40 15.62 -7.36
C VAL A 324 -11.29 14.84 -8.05
N ILE A 325 -11.38 14.62 -9.36
CA ILE A 325 -10.33 13.93 -10.12
C ILE A 325 -8.99 14.69 -10.02
N LEU A 326 -9.01 16.01 -10.12
CA LEU A 326 -7.80 16.83 -9.96
C LEU A 326 -7.21 16.72 -8.54
N ILE A 327 -8.05 16.77 -7.50
CA ILE A 327 -7.63 16.61 -6.11
C ILE A 327 -6.95 15.25 -5.90
N LEU A 328 -7.51 14.18 -6.48
CA LEU A 328 -6.94 12.84 -6.40
C LEU A 328 -5.57 12.78 -7.06
N VAL A 329 -5.43 13.30 -8.29
CA VAL A 329 -4.14 13.34 -9.00
C VAL A 329 -3.08 14.07 -8.18
N ILE A 330 -3.42 15.21 -7.57
CA ILE A 330 -2.49 15.96 -6.72
C ILE A 330 -2.18 15.19 -5.43
N SER A 331 -3.16 14.53 -4.83
CA SER A 331 -2.99 13.77 -3.59
C SER A 331 -1.99 12.61 -3.73
N MET A 332 -1.90 12.00 -4.92
CA MET A 332 -0.94 10.92 -5.20
C MET A 332 0.53 11.35 -5.15
N ALA A 333 0.81 12.66 -5.15
CA ALA A 333 2.16 13.18 -4.96
C ALA A 333 2.60 13.25 -3.49
N SER A 334 1.72 12.94 -2.53
CA SER A 334 1.98 13.03 -1.09
C SER A 334 1.66 11.71 -0.40
N SER A 335 2.67 11.05 0.17
CA SER A 335 2.50 9.77 0.90
C SER A 335 1.45 9.87 2.02
N SER A 336 1.46 10.96 2.78
CA SER A 336 0.48 11.22 3.84
C SER A 336 -0.97 11.33 3.33
N MET A 337 -1.18 11.87 2.13
CA MET A 337 -2.52 11.99 1.54
C MET A 337 -2.97 10.66 0.93
N VAL A 338 -2.02 9.85 0.45
CA VAL A 338 -2.28 8.48 -0.01
C VAL A 338 -2.68 7.59 1.18
N GLU A 339 -2.00 7.68 2.32
CA GLU A 339 -2.36 6.92 3.52
C GLU A 339 -3.79 7.25 4.01
N GLU A 340 -4.18 8.51 3.88
CA GLU A 340 -5.45 9.07 4.35
C GLU A 340 -6.50 9.24 3.22
N GLU A 341 -6.30 8.57 2.08
CA GLU A 341 -7.13 8.70 0.87
C GLU A 341 -8.63 8.42 1.13
N HIS A 342 -8.92 7.52 2.07
CA HIS A 342 -10.27 7.16 2.46
C HIS A 342 -11.14 8.36 2.87
N TYR A 343 -10.55 9.38 3.51
CA TYR A 343 -11.30 10.59 3.88
C TYR A 343 -11.76 11.38 2.66
N ILE A 344 -10.93 11.44 1.60
CA ILE A 344 -11.25 12.11 0.36
C ILE A 344 -12.50 11.46 -0.23
N TRP A 345 -12.52 10.13 -0.36
CA TRP A 345 -13.64 9.42 -0.95
C TRP A 345 -14.94 9.56 -0.15
N HIS A 346 -14.90 9.44 1.17
CA HIS A 346 -16.08 9.62 2.01
C HIS A 346 -16.65 11.05 1.93
N PHE A 347 -15.78 12.05 1.96
CA PHE A 347 -16.18 13.46 1.89
C PHE A 347 -16.74 13.80 0.50
N MET A 348 -16.04 13.41 -0.57
CA MET A 348 -16.44 13.74 -1.94
C MET A 348 -17.73 13.02 -2.35
N SER A 349 -17.91 11.75 -1.97
CA SER A 349 -19.15 11.01 -2.21
C SER A 349 -20.36 11.68 -1.55
N SER A 350 -20.23 12.03 -0.26
CA SER A 350 -21.31 12.68 0.50
C SER A 350 -21.66 14.04 -0.10
N THR A 351 -20.63 14.81 -0.50
CA THR A 351 -20.80 16.14 -1.10
C THR A 351 -21.49 16.05 -2.46
N LEU A 352 -21.14 15.08 -3.31
CA LEU A 352 -21.80 14.86 -4.60
C LEU A 352 -23.30 14.61 -4.43
N PHE A 353 -23.70 13.74 -3.50
CA PHE A 353 -25.13 13.48 -3.25
C PHE A 353 -25.86 14.67 -2.64
N LEU A 354 -25.19 15.52 -1.85
CA LEU A 354 -25.77 16.80 -1.39
C LEU A 354 -25.94 17.81 -2.53
N ILE A 355 -25.02 17.85 -3.50
CA ILE A 355 -25.17 18.65 -4.72
C ILE A 355 -26.38 18.17 -5.53
N LEU A 356 -26.54 16.84 -5.70
CA LEU A 356 -27.71 16.25 -6.37
C LEU A 356 -29.01 16.52 -5.61
N LEU A 357 -28.99 16.51 -4.26
CA LEU A 357 -30.12 16.90 -3.43
C LEU A 357 -30.55 18.34 -3.71
N ARG A 358 -29.58 19.26 -3.68
CA ARG A 358 -29.81 20.68 -3.94
C ARG A 358 -30.40 20.89 -5.33
N LYS A 359 -29.84 20.23 -6.35
CA LYS A 359 -30.34 20.26 -7.73
C LYS A 359 -31.79 19.78 -7.80
N THR A 360 -32.11 18.67 -7.13
CA THR A 360 -33.47 18.11 -7.05
C THR A 360 -34.45 19.10 -6.40
N VAL A 361 -34.10 19.67 -5.24
CA VAL A 361 -34.94 20.64 -4.51
C VAL A 361 -35.20 21.92 -5.32
N GLN A 362 -34.21 22.42 -6.05
CA GLN A 362 -34.34 23.65 -6.82
C GLN A 362 -35.14 23.49 -8.12
N LEU A 363 -35.28 22.27 -8.64
CA LEU A 363 -36.14 21.94 -9.79
C LEU A 363 -37.65 21.88 -9.41
N LEU A 364 -37.98 21.98 -8.11
CA LEU A 364 -39.33 21.93 -7.57
C LEU A 364 -40.29 23.05 -8.04
N PRO A 365 -39.88 24.33 -8.17
CA PRO A 365 -40.81 25.41 -8.54
C PRO A 365 -41.35 25.30 -9.98
N ALA A 366 -40.65 24.59 -10.88
CA ALA A 366 -40.99 24.53 -12.31
C ALA A 366 -41.99 23.41 -12.67
N GLN A 367 -42.22 22.43 -11.78
CA GLN A 367 -43.00 21.20 -12.08
C GLN A 367 -44.41 21.15 -11.45
N ASN A 368 -44.96 22.28 -11.02
CA ASN A 368 -46.24 22.36 -10.31
C ASN A 368 -47.51 21.94 -11.11
N SER A 369 -47.39 21.36 -12.31
CA SER A 369 -48.55 21.05 -13.17
C SER A 369 -48.93 19.57 -13.33
N LEU A 370 -48.21 18.58 -12.77
CA LEU A 370 -48.57 17.14 -12.96
C LEU A 370 -48.37 16.27 -11.71
N SER A 371 -49.42 15.54 -11.27
CA SER A 371 -49.39 14.66 -10.07
C SER A 371 -48.36 13.52 -10.13
N LYS A 372 -47.90 13.15 -11.34
CA LYS A 372 -46.84 12.16 -11.57
C LYS A 372 -45.46 12.70 -11.21
N GLY A 373 -45.22 14.02 -11.37
CA GLY A 373 -43.96 14.68 -11.01
C GLY A 373 -43.73 14.74 -9.50
N THR A 374 -44.79 14.97 -8.72
CA THR A 374 -44.70 15.06 -7.25
C THR A 374 -44.32 13.74 -6.58
N LYS A 375 -44.72 12.59 -7.15
CA LYS A 375 -44.33 11.26 -6.64
C LYS A 375 -42.86 10.95 -6.92
N ASN A 376 -42.38 11.25 -8.13
CA ASN A 376 -40.98 11.03 -8.51
C ASN A 376 -40.03 11.89 -7.68
N PHE A 377 -40.38 13.14 -7.40
CA PHE A 377 -39.60 14.04 -6.56
C PHE A 377 -39.42 13.52 -5.12
N LYS A 378 -40.52 13.09 -4.47
CA LYS A 378 -40.44 12.52 -3.11
C LYS A 378 -39.53 11.29 -3.05
N PHE A 379 -39.58 10.45 -4.10
CA PHE A 379 -38.74 9.29 -4.21
C PHE A 379 -37.25 9.67 -4.35
N GLN A 380 -36.92 10.65 -5.19
CA GLN A 380 -35.54 11.14 -5.36
C GLN A 380 -34.96 11.78 -4.11
N MET A 381 -35.78 12.49 -3.33
CA MET A 381 -35.35 13.04 -2.03
C MET A 381 -35.05 11.89 -1.06
N CYS A 382 -35.96 10.92 -0.97
CA CYS A 382 -35.78 9.75 -0.10
C CYS A 382 -34.54 8.94 -0.48
N SER A 383 -34.28 8.75 -1.78
CA SER A 383 -33.12 8.01 -2.26
C SER A 383 -31.80 8.66 -1.82
N VAL A 384 -31.69 9.99 -1.86
CA VAL A 384 -30.49 10.69 -1.39
C VAL A 384 -30.31 10.56 0.13
N PHE A 385 -31.39 10.64 0.92
CA PHE A 385 -31.28 10.41 2.36
C PHE A 385 -30.82 8.98 2.67
N VAL A 386 -31.34 7.98 1.97
CA VAL A 386 -30.89 6.58 2.09
C VAL A 386 -29.40 6.46 1.77
N LEU A 387 -28.92 7.10 0.69
CA LEU A 387 -27.50 7.12 0.30
C LEU A 387 -26.59 7.73 1.38
N LEU A 388 -26.99 8.85 1.97
CA LEU A 388 -26.20 9.55 3.00
C LEU A 388 -26.19 8.77 4.32
N ILE A 389 -27.33 8.22 4.76
CA ILE A 389 -27.45 7.45 6.00
C ILE A 389 -26.66 6.14 5.86
N SER A 390 -26.85 5.39 4.77
CA SER A 390 -26.10 4.15 4.52
C SER A 390 -24.59 4.43 4.42
N GLY A 391 -24.17 5.52 3.78
CA GLY A 391 -22.75 5.91 3.71
C GLY A 391 -22.17 6.25 5.08
N ARG A 392 -22.95 6.87 5.97
CA ARG A 392 -22.52 7.16 7.35
C ARG A 392 -22.37 5.88 8.17
N ILE A 393 -23.27 4.91 8.01
CA ILE A 393 -23.18 3.61 8.68
C ILE A 393 -21.99 2.82 8.13
N LEU A 394 -21.82 2.81 6.81
CA LEU A 394 -20.75 2.11 6.10
C LEU A 394 -19.35 2.57 6.58
N ARG A 395 -19.14 3.88 6.75
CA ARG A 395 -17.91 4.42 7.36
C ARG A 395 -17.66 3.94 8.80
N GLY A 396 -18.72 3.61 9.54
CA GLY A 396 -18.61 3.06 10.89
C GLY A 396 -18.35 1.54 10.93
N CYS A 397 -18.44 0.84 9.79
CA CYS A 397 -18.29 -0.61 9.75
C CYS A 397 -16.86 -1.09 9.99
N HIS A 398 -15.88 -0.42 9.36
CA HIS A 398 -14.46 -0.54 9.66
C HIS A 398 -13.89 0.87 9.76
N GLN A 399 -13.29 1.22 10.89
CA GLN A 399 -12.57 2.49 11.01
C GLN A 399 -11.18 2.31 10.40
N GLY A 400 -11.02 2.71 9.14
CA GLY A 400 -9.73 2.72 8.46
C GLY A 400 -8.76 3.77 9.04
N GLY A 401 -7.46 3.60 8.73
CA GLY A 401 -6.40 4.50 9.17
C GLY A 401 -5.73 4.08 10.48
N VAL A 402 -4.41 4.30 10.58
CA VAL A 402 -3.56 3.86 11.71
C VAL A 402 -4.07 4.37 13.06
N ASN A 403 -4.66 5.57 13.07
CA ASN A 403 -5.15 6.26 14.26
C ASN A 403 -6.35 5.58 14.96
N TRP A 404 -7.13 4.76 14.25
CA TRP A 404 -8.40 4.20 14.77
C TRP A 404 -8.37 2.69 15.00
N THR A 405 -7.24 2.04 14.69
CA THR A 405 -7.02 0.58 14.80
C THR A 405 -7.32 -0.03 16.17
N HIS A 406 -7.22 0.76 17.23
CA HIS A 406 -7.40 0.32 18.62
C HIS A 406 -8.87 0.33 19.09
N LEU A 407 -9.80 0.88 18.31
CA LEU A 407 -11.21 0.97 18.69
C LEU A 407 -12.03 -0.22 18.17
N PRO A 408 -13.11 -0.61 18.87
CA PRO A 408 -14.04 -1.61 18.38
C PRO A 408 -14.84 -1.05 17.20
N ASP A 409 -14.92 -1.81 16.12
CA ASP A 409 -15.72 -1.53 14.92
C ASP A 409 -16.98 -2.41 14.85
N ILE A 410 -17.96 -2.01 14.05
CA ILE A 410 -19.26 -2.71 13.95
C ILE A 410 -19.07 -4.13 13.39
N SER A 411 -18.02 -4.35 12.62
CA SER A 411 -17.71 -5.64 12.01
C SER A 411 -17.36 -6.72 13.05
N LYS A 412 -16.61 -6.38 14.12
CA LYS A 412 -16.36 -7.26 15.29
C LYS A 412 -17.65 -7.64 16.03
N TRP A 413 -18.67 -6.78 16.03
CA TRP A 413 -19.97 -7.11 16.62
C TRP A 413 -20.71 -8.19 15.81
N LEU A 414 -20.51 -8.21 14.50
CA LEU A 414 -21.10 -9.21 13.60
C LEU A 414 -20.45 -10.59 13.78
N GLU A 415 -19.13 -10.63 13.99
CA GLU A 415 -18.39 -11.85 14.28
C GLU A 415 -18.92 -12.54 15.55
N ASN A 416 -19.26 -11.74 16.57
CA ASN A 416 -19.85 -12.21 17.82
C ASN A 416 -21.33 -12.63 17.68
N SER A 417 -22.03 -12.19 16.63
CA SER A 417 -23.47 -12.43 16.45
C SER A 417 -23.79 -13.81 15.82
N GLY A 418 -22.78 -14.56 15.37
CA GLY A 418 -22.93 -15.96 14.91
C GLY A 418 -23.17 -16.14 13.39
N GLY A 419 -22.78 -17.30 12.86
CA GLY A 419 -22.70 -17.56 11.40
C GLY A 419 -24.03 -17.56 10.63
N VAL A 420 -25.17 -17.79 11.30
CA VAL A 420 -26.50 -17.81 10.65
C VAL A 420 -26.90 -16.42 10.15
N HIS A 421 -26.62 -15.38 10.94
CA HIS A 421 -26.92 -14.00 10.57
C HIS A 421 -26.06 -13.54 9.40
N VAL A 422 -24.76 -13.88 9.42
CA VAL A 422 -23.85 -13.60 8.31
C VAL A 422 -24.33 -14.26 7.01
N LYS A 423 -24.68 -15.55 7.04
CA LYS A 423 -25.18 -16.27 5.85
C LYS A 423 -26.47 -15.64 5.31
N THR A 424 -27.36 -15.21 6.20
CA THR A 424 -28.61 -14.53 5.80
C THR A 424 -28.31 -13.21 5.07
N VAL A 425 -27.38 -12.41 5.59
CA VAL A 425 -26.93 -11.15 4.96
C VAL A 425 -26.30 -11.42 3.60
N GLN A 426 -25.43 -12.42 3.48
CA GLN A 426 -24.79 -12.78 2.21
C GLN A 426 -25.80 -13.21 1.14
N LEU A 427 -26.83 -13.98 1.52
CA LEU A 427 -27.91 -14.37 0.61
C LEU A 427 -28.73 -13.16 0.14
N VAL A 428 -29.05 -12.24 1.06
CA VAL A 428 -29.74 -10.99 0.72
C VAL A 428 -28.90 -10.13 -0.24
N SER A 429 -27.58 -10.05 -0.03
CA SER A 429 -26.66 -9.34 -0.93
C SER A 429 -26.61 -9.99 -2.31
N GLY A 430 -26.55 -11.33 -2.39
CA GLY A 430 -26.60 -12.07 -3.64
C GLY A 430 -27.90 -11.82 -4.44
N VAL A 431 -29.05 -11.85 -3.76
CA VAL A 431 -30.34 -11.51 -4.38
C VAL A 431 -30.37 -10.05 -4.85
N SER A 432 -29.78 -9.13 -4.08
CA SER A 432 -29.71 -7.70 -4.42
C SER A 432 -28.92 -7.46 -5.71
N VAL A 433 -27.80 -8.18 -5.94
CA VAL A 433 -27.03 -8.09 -7.20
C VAL A 433 -27.81 -8.66 -8.39
N VAL A 434 -28.59 -9.72 -8.19
CA VAL A 434 -29.46 -10.25 -9.25
C VAL A 434 -30.54 -9.22 -9.62
N ILE A 435 -31.18 -8.58 -8.62
CA ILE A 435 -32.15 -7.49 -8.85
C ILE A 435 -31.49 -6.33 -9.59
N LEU A 436 -30.27 -5.95 -9.20
CA LEU A 436 -29.47 -4.93 -9.88
C LEU A 436 -29.32 -5.26 -11.37
N GLY A 437 -28.99 -6.51 -11.70
CA GLY A 437 -28.86 -7.03 -13.07
C GLY A 437 -30.13 -6.86 -13.90
N PHE A 438 -31.28 -7.18 -13.31
CA PHE A 438 -32.58 -6.98 -13.96
C PHE A 438 -32.92 -5.49 -14.16
N CYS A 439 -32.63 -4.63 -13.19
CA CYS A 439 -32.81 -3.18 -13.33
C CYS A 439 -31.97 -2.62 -14.49
N PHE A 440 -30.70 -3.03 -14.60
CA PHE A 440 -29.83 -2.63 -15.71
C PHE A 440 -30.37 -3.06 -17.08
N LEU A 441 -30.78 -4.32 -17.22
CA LEU A 441 -31.41 -4.83 -18.45
C LEU A 441 -32.68 -4.02 -18.83
N SER A 442 -33.46 -3.58 -17.84
CA SER A 442 -34.66 -2.77 -18.06
C SER A 442 -34.37 -1.32 -18.47
N LEU A 443 -33.27 -0.73 -17.99
CA LEU A 443 -32.90 0.67 -18.25
C LEU A 443 -32.45 0.90 -19.71
N LEU A 444 -31.91 -0.14 -20.37
CA LEU A 444 -31.25 -0.03 -21.68
C LEU A 444 -32.07 -0.57 -22.87
N SER A 445 -33.40 -0.52 -22.76
CA SER A 445 -34.38 -1.09 -23.70
C SER A 445 -34.26 -0.69 -25.20
N SER A 446 -33.39 0.28 -25.54
CA SER A 446 -33.23 0.86 -26.88
C SER A 446 -32.22 0.12 -27.79
N LYS A 447 -31.26 -0.67 -27.25
CA LYS A 447 -30.21 -1.35 -28.06
C LYS A 447 -30.13 -2.85 -27.78
N LYS A 448 -31.10 -3.57 -28.34
CA LYS A 448 -31.61 -4.85 -27.80
C LYS A 448 -30.67 -6.05 -27.83
N ASN A 449 -29.73 -6.18 -28.77
CA ASN A 449 -29.03 -7.47 -28.92
C ASN A 449 -27.76 -7.56 -28.08
N VAL A 450 -26.85 -6.58 -28.18
CA VAL A 450 -25.57 -6.60 -27.44
C VAL A 450 -25.81 -6.50 -25.93
N ILE A 451 -26.71 -5.63 -25.51
CA ILE A 451 -27.01 -5.39 -24.09
C ILE A 451 -27.67 -6.61 -23.44
N LEU A 452 -28.54 -7.29 -24.17
CA LEU A 452 -29.21 -8.49 -23.67
C LEU A 452 -28.23 -9.66 -23.53
N VAL A 453 -27.27 -9.79 -24.44
CA VAL A 453 -26.18 -10.79 -24.32
C VAL A 453 -25.28 -10.47 -23.13
N VAL A 454 -24.84 -9.22 -22.97
CA VAL A 454 -23.98 -8.81 -21.83
C VAL A 454 -24.71 -9.02 -20.50
N GLY A 455 -25.96 -8.53 -20.38
CA GLY A 455 -26.73 -8.67 -19.15
C GLY A 455 -27.11 -10.12 -18.84
N PHE A 456 -27.36 -10.97 -19.84
CA PHE A 456 -27.58 -12.41 -19.62
C PHE A 456 -26.32 -13.09 -19.06
N ASN A 457 -25.12 -12.78 -19.58
CA ASN A 457 -23.87 -13.34 -19.05
C ASN A 457 -23.61 -12.93 -17.59
N PHE A 458 -23.90 -11.68 -17.22
CA PHE A 458 -23.80 -11.24 -15.82
C PHE A 458 -24.87 -11.87 -14.92
N LEU A 459 -26.09 -12.10 -15.43
CA LEU A 459 -27.13 -12.81 -14.69
C LEU A 459 -26.71 -14.25 -14.39
N VAL A 460 -26.17 -14.98 -15.38
CA VAL A 460 -25.64 -16.33 -15.20
C VAL A 460 -24.51 -16.32 -14.16
N SER A 461 -23.57 -15.38 -14.27
CA SER A 461 -22.50 -15.20 -13.28
C SER A 461 -23.04 -14.95 -11.87
N GLY A 462 -24.08 -14.13 -11.71
CA GLY A 462 -24.74 -13.90 -10.42
C GLY A 462 -25.38 -15.15 -9.82
N LEU A 463 -26.03 -15.97 -10.64
CA LEU A 463 -26.57 -17.26 -10.20
C LEU A 463 -25.46 -18.23 -9.78
N LEU A 464 -24.33 -18.25 -10.50
CA LEU A 464 -23.17 -19.07 -10.13
C LEU A 464 -22.57 -18.65 -8.78
N VAL A 465 -22.45 -17.35 -8.53
CA VAL A 465 -22.00 -16.81 -7.23
C VAL A 465 -22.97 -17.21 -6.12
N LEU A 466 -24.28 -17.12 -6.33
CA LEU A 466 -25.28 -17.53 -5.34
C LEU A 466 -25.18 -19.03 -5.01
N VAL A 467 -25.01 -19.87 -6.03
CA VAL A 467 -24.78 -21.32 -5.85
C VAL A 467 -23.50 -21.58 -5.07
N HIS A 468 -22.43 -20.83 -5.34
CA HIS A 468 -21.16 -20.92 -4.62
C HIS A 468 -21.34 -20.60 -3.12
N ILE A 469 -22.00 -19.48 -2.80
CA ILE A 469 -22.28 -19.04 -1.42
C ILE A 469 -23.07 -20.11 -0.67
N VAL A 470 -24.15 -20.63 -1.29
CA VAL A 470 -25.00 -21.66 -0.67
C VAL A 470 -24.22 -22.95 -0.39
N LYS A 471 -23.37 -23.38 -1.32
CA LYS A 471 -22.72 -24.70 -1.28
C LYS A 471 -21.44 -24.75 -0.44
N TYR A 472 -20.63 -23.70 -0.46
CA TYR A 472 -19.27 -23.76 0.10
C TYR A 472 -19.05 -22.85 1.31
N GLN A 473 -19.94 -21.88 1.57
CA GLN A 473 -19.73 -20.89 2.61
C GLN A 473 -20.43 -21.24 3.94
N GLU A 474 -20.75 -22.53 4.16
CA GLU A 474 -21.49 -23.01 5.33
C GLU A 474 -20.74 -22.94 6.67
N ASN A 475 -19.40 -22.90 6.65
CA ASN A 475 -18.58 -22.78 7.85
C ASN A 475 -17.48 -21.74 7.62
N ALA A 476 -17.59 -20.59 8.28
CA ALA A 476 -16.64 -19.47 8.24
C ALA A 476 -15.17 -19.83 8.54
N PHE A 477 -14.91 -21.05 9.04
CA PHE A 477 -13.59 -21.54 9.46
C PHE A 477 -13.19 -22.90 8.85
N ALA A 478 -13.92 -23.41 7.86
CA ALA A 478 -13.56 -24.67 7.23
C ALA A 478 -12.47 -24.48 6.16
N ARG A 479 -11.46 -25.35 6.19
CA ARG A 479 -10.34 -25.41 5.24
C ARG A 479 -10.90 -25.49 3.81
N SER A 480 -10.42 -24.62 2.90
CA SER A 480 -10.93 -24.51 1.53
C SER A 480 -10.97 -25.88 0.84
N SER A 481 -12.15 -26.30 0.41
CA SER A 481 -12.28 -27.53 -0.36
C SER A 481 -11.76 -27.29 -1.78
N TYR A 482 -11.06 -28.28 -2.37
CA TYR A 482 -10.60 -28.22 -3.76
C TYR A 482 -11.74 -27.84 -4.74
N GLY A 483 -12.97 -28.30 -4.46
CA GLY A 483 -14.16 -27.94 -5.23
C GLY A 483 -14.59 -26.48 -5.10
N ALA A 484 -14.36 -25.83 -3.96
CA ALA A 484 -14.60 -24.40 -3.78
C ALA A 484 -13.61 -23.57 -4.62
N THR A 485 -12.33 -23.93 -4.61
CA THR A 485 -11.30 -23.24 -5.41
C THR A 485 -11.57 -23.35 -6.90
N ILE A 486 -11.90 -24.54 -7.41
CA ILE A 486 -12.26 -24.72 -8.83
C ILE A 486 -13.51 -23.91 -9.19
N SER A 487 -14.53 -23.93 -8.32
CA SER A 487 -15.75 -23.15 -8.53
C SER A 487 -15.44 -21.65 -8.63
N ALA A 488 -14.60 -21.12 -7.74
CA ALA A 488 -14.20 -19.71 -7.76
C ALA A 488 -13.40 -19.37 -9.02
N GLN A 489 -12.45 -20.21 -9.43
CA GLN A 489 -11.66 -20.02 -10.65
C GLN A 489 -12.53 -19.99 -11.92
N MET A 490 -13.53 -20.86 -12.02
CA MET A 490 -14.48 -20.84 -13.15
C MET A 490 -15.29 -19.55 -13.17
N ILE A 491 -15.82 -19.12 -12.02
CA ILE A 491 -16.58 -17.86 -11.91
C ILE A 491 -15.69 -16.68 -12.31
N TYR A 492 -14.44 -16.65 -11.82
CA TYR A 492 -13.47 -15.61 -12.14
C TYR A 492 -13.17 -15.53 -13.64
N ALA A 493 -12.92 -16.68 -14.28
CA ALA A 493 -12.68 -16.74 -15.72
C ALA A 493 -13.90 -16.25 -16.54
N VAL A 494 -15.12 -16.61 -16.13
CA VAL A 494 -16.35 -16.16 -16.79
C VAL A 494 -16.56 -14.65 -16.62
N LEU A 495 -16.38 -14.11 -15.40
CA LEU A 495 -16.47 -12.67 -15.14
C LEU A 495 -15.43 -11.90 -15.96
N GLY A 496 -14.15 -12.29 -15.85
CA GLY A 496 -13.06 -11.60 -16.52
C GLY A 496 -13.22 -11.61 -18.03
N SER A 497 -13.56 -12.76 -18.61
CA SER A 497 -13.80 -12.86 -20.07
C SER A 497 -15.02 -12.03 -20.52
N THR A 498 -16.09 -11.97 -19.73
CA THR A 498 -17.27 -11.15 -20.02
C THR A 498 -16.96 -9.65 -19.97
N THR A 499 -16.21 -9.19 -18.95
CA THR A 499 -15.86 -7.77 -18.78
C THR A 499 -14.88 -7.31 -19.85
N VAL A 500 -13.80 -8.07 -20.10
CA VAL A 500 -12.84 -7.79 -21.17
C VAL A 500 -13.52 -7.83 -22.54
N GLY A 501 -14.35 -8.85 -22.79
CA GLY A 501 -15.13 -8.95 -24.01
C GLY A 501 -16.04 -7.74 -24.22
N THR A 502 -16.71 -7.26 -23.16
CA THR A 502 -17.57 -6.07 -23.24
C THR A 502 -16.75 -4.81 -23.53
N ALA A 503 -15.60 -4.62 -22.87
CA ALA A 503 -14.72 -3.49 -23.10
C ALA A 503 -14.15 -3.45 -24.52
N VAL A 504 -13.72 -4.60 -25.04
CA VAL A 504 -13.10 -4.68 -26.36
C VAL A 504 -14.14 -4.65 -27.48
N LEU A 505 -15.28 -5.33 -27.33
CA LEU A 505 -16.24 -5.53 -28.42
C LEU A 505 -17.31 -4.42 -28.48
N SER A 506 -17.72 -3.84 -27.33
CA SER A 506 -18.81 -2.85 -27.33
C SER A 506 -18.58 -1.62 -28.22
N PRO A 507 -17.35 -1.07 -28.38
CA PRO A 507 -17.12 0.06 -29.29
C PRO A 507 -17.35 -0.30 -30.77
N TRP A 508 -17.17 -1.57 -31.15
CA TRP A 508 -17.28 -2.05 -32.54
C TRP A 508 -18.68 -2.53 -32.92
N PHE A 509 -19.45 -3.07 -31.95
CA PHE A 509 -20.81 -3.56 -32.18
C PHE A 509 -21.91 -2.54 -31.88
N MET A 510 -21.56 -1.38 -31.32
CA MET A 510 -22.47 -0.24 -31.13
C MET A 510 -22.35 0.93 -32.14
N PRO A 511 -22.16 0.75 -33.47
CA PRO A 511 -22.07 1.89 -34.38
C PRO A 511 -23.40 2.27 -35.04
N ILE A 512 -23.65 3.59 -35.08
CA ILE A 512 -24.35 4.36 -36.12
C ILE A 512 -25.76 3.86 -36.52
N GLN A 513 -26.79 4.35 -35.85
CA GLN A 513 -28.10 4.51 -36.48
C GLN A 513 -28.55 5.96 -36.33
N ILE A 514 -28.38 6.70 -37.43
CA ILE A 514 -29.19 7.88 -37.75
C ILE A 514 -30.64 7.48 -37.47
N SER A 515 -31.26 8.14 -36.50
CA SER A 515 -32.67 7.95 -36.21
C SER A 515 -33.45 8.19 -37.49
N LYS A 516 -33.96 7.09 -38.05
CA LYS A 516 -34.99 7.09 -39.08
C LYS A 516 -36.31 7.49 -38.41
N VAL A 517 -36.40 8.73 -37.91
CA VAL A 517 -37.63 9.37 -37.46
C VAL A 517 -37.62 10.77 -38.06
N GLY A 518 -38.13 10.84 -39.28
CA GLY A 518 -38.14 12.05 -40.09
C GLY A 518 -38.22 11.77 -41.59
N SER A 519 -38.89 10.69 -42.02
CA SER A 519 -39.33 10.59 -43.41
C SER A 519 -40.55 11.49 -43.60
N SER A 520 -40.32 12.78 -43.70
CA SER A 520 -41.09 13.64 -44.59
C SER A 520 -40.17 14.02 -45.73
N ARG A 521 -40.24 13.22 -46.80
CA ARG A 521 -39.88 13.69 -48.14
C ARG A 521 -40.65 14.99 -48.36
N ASP A 522 -39.96 16.12 -48.35
CA ASP A 522 -39.68 16.90 -49.55
C ASP A 522 -39.14 18.27 -49.15
N ILE A 523 -38.33 18.82 -50.05
CA ILE A 523 -37.76 20.18 -50.08
C ILE A 523 -36.37 20.32 -49.42
N TYR A 524 -35.41 20.68 -50.28
CA TYR A 524 -33.97 20.98 -50.08
C TYR A 524 -32.98 19.81 -50.20
N SER A 525 -32.83 19.35 -51.45
CA SER A 525 -31.53 18.95 -51.97
C SER A 525 -30.67 20.19 -52.22
N SER A 526 -29.67 20.43 -51.37
CA SER A 526 -28.36 21.05 -51.65
C SER A 526 -27.86 21.75 -50.39
N ILE A 527 -26.94 21.11 -49.67
CA ILE A 527 -25.86 21.71 -48.86
C ILE A 527 -24.97 20.53 -48.45
N SER A 528 -23.68 20.64 -48.74
CA SER A 528 -22.64 19.75 -48.24
C SER A 528 -22.73 19.65 -46.71
N VAL A 529 -22.95 18.44 -46.19
CA VAL A 529 -22.95 18.16 -44.74
C VAL A 529 -21.58 18.52 -44.16
N PRO A 530 -21.48 19.39 -43.12
CA PRO A 530 -20.21 19.76 -42.51
C PRO A 530 -19.52 18.57 -41.83
N SER A 531 -18.19 18.56 -41.79
CA SER A 531 -17.37 17.56 -41.06
C SER A 531 -17.76 17.40 -39.58
N ASP A 532 -18.31 18.45 -38.96
CA ASP A 532 -18.82 18.44 -37.56
C ASP A 532 -19.93 17.42 -37.30
N VAL A 533 -20.71 17.02 -38.32
CA VAL A 533 -21.80 16.04 -38.14
C VAL A 533 -21.27 14.62 -38.04
N LYS A 534 -20.12 14.33 -38.68
CA LYS A 534 -19.45 13.02 -38.56
C LYS A 534 -18.79 12.85 -37.20
N ASP A 535 -18.14 13.89 -36.68
CA ASP A 535 -17.51 13.84 -35.35
C ASP A 535 -18.55 13.69 -34.22
N LYS A 536 -19.71 14.36 -34.33
CA LYS A 536 -20.85 14.14 -33.42
C LYS A 536 -21.38 12.70 -33.45
N SER A 537 -21.34 12.03 -34.61
CA SER A 537 -21.82 10.65 -34.74
C SER A 537 -20.90 9.61 -34.09
N LEU A 538 -19.58 9.86 -34.11
CA LEU A 538 -18.57 9.03 -33.44
C LEU A 538 -18.63 9.21 -31.92
N LEU A 539 -18.71 10.47 -31.45
CA LEU A 539 -18.78 10.79 -30.03
C LEU A 539 -20.03 10.20 -29.35
N MET A 540 -21.18 10.24 -30.04
CA MET A 540 -22.42 9.65 -29.53
C MET A 540 -22.35 8.11 -29.43
N ALA A 541 -21.72 7.44 -30.40
CA ALA A 541 -21.50 5.99 -30.37
C ALA A 541 -20.50 5.58 -29.27
N LEU A 542 -19.45 6.38 -29.07
CA LEU A 542 -18.50 6.21 -27.97
C LEU A 542 -19.17 6.40 -26.61
N LYS A 543 -20.08 7.37 -26.47
CA LYS A 543 -20.83 7.59 -25.21
C LYS A 543 -21.63 6.36 -24.78
N ASP A 544 -22.42 5.79 -25.70
CA ASP A 544 -23.26 4.62 -25.39
C ASP A 544 -22.42 3.38 -25.06
N SER A 545 -21.27 3.19 -25.74
CA SER A 545 -20.35 2.09 -25.43
C SER A 545 -19.67 2.29 -24.07
N LEU A 546 -19.19 3.50 -23.76
CA LEU A 546 -18.62 3.83 -22.45
C LEU A 546 -19.60 3.59 -21.31
N TYR A 547 -20.90 3.88 -21.52
CA TYR A 547 -21.93 3.57 -20.54
C TYR A 547 -22.02 2.07 -20.26
N VAL A 548 -22.13 1.24 -21.30
CA VAL A 548 -22.18 -0.23 -21.15
C VAL A 548 -20.91 -0.78 -20.49
N ILE A 549 -19.74 -0.23 -20.82
CA ILE A 549 -18.45 -0.61 -20.21
C ILE A 549 -18.43 -0.30 -18.72
N GLY A 550 -18.81 0.92 -18.32
CA GLY A 550 -18.85 1.33 -16.92
C GLY A 550 -19.77 0.42 -16.09
N TRP A 551 -20.90 0.04 -16.66
CA TRP A 551 -21.82 -0.91 -16.04
C TRP A 551 -21.28 -2.33 -15.92
N ALA A 552 -20.69 -2.86 -16.99
CA ALA A 552 -20.05 -4.17 -16.97
C ALA A 552 -18.96 -4.24 -15.88
N TYR A 553 -18.19 -3.16 -15.73
CA TYR A 553 -17.20 -3.03 -14.68
C TYR A 553 -17.82 -3.08 -13.28
N ILE A 554 -18.88 -2.30 -13.01
CA ILE A 554 -19.56 -2.26 -11.71
C ILE A 554 -20.18 -3.63 -11.36
N PHE A 555 -20.78 -4.32 -12.33
CA PHE A 555 -21.33 -5.67 -12.11
C PHE A 555 -20.27 -6.69 -11.81
N CYS A 556 -19.19 -6.69 -12.60
CA CYS A 556 -18.03 -7.54 -12.37
C CYS A 556 -17.49 -7.33 -10.94
N TRP A 557 -17.34 -6.07 -10.55
CA TRP A 557 -16.88 -5.69 -9.23
C TRP A 557 -17.81 -6.21 -8.11
N CYS A 558 -19.12 -5.95 -8.20
CA CYS A 558 -20.09 -6.41 -7.19
C CYS A 558 -20.10 -7.94 -7.02
N LEU A 559 -20.03 -8.67 -8.13
CA LEU A 559 -20.03 -10.13 -8.13
C LEU A 559 -18.71 -10.71 -7.59
N LEU A 560 -17.58 -10.06 -7.92
CA LEU A 560 -16.28 -10.46 -7.40
C LEU A 560 -16.19 -10.24 -5.88
N GLN A 561 -16.70 -9.11 -5.39
CA GLN A 561 -16.78 -8.84 -3.95
C GLN A 561 -17.64 -9.88 -3.22
N LEU A 562 -18.77 -10.30 -3.78
CA LEU A 562 -19.58 -11.38 -3.21
C LEU A 562 -18.90 -12.75 -3.23
N LEU A 563 -18.08 -13.03 -4.24
CA LEU A 563 -17.32 -14.28 -4.36
C LEU A 563 -16.18 -14.34 -3.34
N LEU A 564 -15.47 -13.23 -3.15
CA LEU A 564 -14.27 -13.15 -2.32
C LEU A 564 -14.55 -12.66 -0.88
N GLN A 565 -15.80 -12.30 -0.56
CA GLN A 565 -16.14 -11.73 0.75
C GLN A 565 -15.76 -12.66 1.91
N GLN A 566 -15.18 -12.05 2.94
CA GLN A 566 -15.10 -12.64 4.26
C GLN A 566 -16.41 -12.43 5.03
N PRO A 567 -16.76 -13.30 5.99
CA PRO A 567 -17.93 -13.15 6.87
C PRO A 567 -18.09 -11.76 7.47
N ILE A 568 -16.99 -11.16 7.91
CA ILE A 568 -16.92 -9.83 8.54
C ILE A 568 -17.35 -8.69 7.59
N ASN A 569 -17.27 -8.91 6.27
CA ASN A 569 -17.58 -7.93 5.23
C ASN A 569 -19.01 -8.02 4.69
N ALA A 570 -19.82 -8.97 5.15
CA ALA A 570 -21.16 -9.20 4.61
C ALA A 570 -22.08 -7.96 4.72
N MET A 571 -22.05 -7.26 5.86
CA MET A 571 -22.87 -6.05 6.08
C MET A 571 -22.38 -4.84 5.25
N PRO A 572 -21.08 -4.48 5.23
CA PRO A 572 -20.56 -3.46 4.34
C PRO A 572 -20.95 -3.68 2.88
N ILE A 573 -20.83 -4.91 2.38
CA ILE A 573 -21.18 -5.26 0.99
C ILE A 573 -22.68 -5.05 0.76
N LEU A 574 -23.54 -5.48 1.69
CA LEU A 574 -24.99 -5.25 1.57
C LEU A 574 -25.32 -3.75 1.50
N LEU A 575 -24.74 -2.95 2.40
CA LEU A 575 -24.98 -1.50 2.45
C LEU A 575 -24.52 -0.82 1.16
N LEU A 576 -23.37 -1.21 0.63
CA LEU A 576 -22.87 -0.69 -0.63
C LEU A 576 -23.76 -1.07 -1.82
N LEU A 577 -24.26 -2.31 -1.86
CA LEU A 577 -25.23 -2.73 -2.88
C LEU A 577 -26.54 -1.95 -2.79
N VAL A 578 -27.01 -1.66 -1.57
CA VAL A 578 -28.16 -0.77 -1.34
C VAL A 578 -27.87 0.64 -1.87
N GLN A 579 -26.67 1.18 -1.64
CA GLN A 579 -26.26 2.48 -2.18
C GLN A 579 -26.24 2.48 -3.71
N ILE A 580 -25.63 1.47 -4.33
CA ILE A 580 -25.60 1.33 -5.79
C ILE A 580 -27.04 1.29 -6.32
N LEU A 581 -27.88 0.37 -5.83
CA LEU A 581 -29.28 0.25 -6.28
C LEU A 581 -30.07 1.56 -6.10
N THR A 582 -29.90 2.23 -4.96
CA THR A 582 -30.58 3.49 -4.65
C THR A 582 -30.13 4.64 -5.55
N SER A 583 -28.82 4.71 -5.86
CA SER A 583 -28.25 5.66 -6.80
C SER A 583 -28.85 5.49 -8.20
N LEU A 584 -29.02 4.25 -8.64
CA LEU A 584 -29.60 3.95 -9.96
C LEU A 584 -31.07 4.33 -10.05
N LEU A 585 -31.84 4.03 -9.01
CA LEU A 585 -33.23 4.44 -8.97
C LEU A 585 -33.34 5.98 -8.96
N HIS A 586 -32.47 6.68 -8.23
CA HIS A 586 -32.42 8.15 -8.23
C HIS A 586 -32.25 8.72 -9.66
N PHE A 587 -31.27 8.21 -10.40
CA PHE A 587 -30.98 8.65 -11.76
C PHE A 587 -32.05 8.23 -12.78
N SER A 588 -32.64 7.04 -12.64
CA SER A 588 -33.76 6.59 -13.49
C SER A 588 -34.97 7.53 -13.41
N TYR A 589 -35.29 8.04 -12.22
CA TYR A 589 -36.40 8.99 -12.03
C TYR A 589 -36.05 10.44 -12.44
N SER A 590 -34.78 10.75 -12.74
CA SER A 590 -34.27 12.09 -13.08
C SER A 590 -34.64 12.59 -14.50
N GLY A 591 -35.10 11.71 -15.40
CA GLY A 591 -35.55 12.12 -16.73
C GLY A 591 -34.49 12.82 -17.59
N LEU A 592 -34.90 13.84 -18.38
CA LEU A 592 -34.11 14.52 -19.42
C LEU A 592 -32.88 15.32 -18.94
N HIS A 593 -32.71 15.55 -17.63
CA HIS A 593 -31.55 16.27 -17.06
C HIS A 593 -30.42 15.34 -16.58
N HIS A 594 -30.56 14.03 -16.82
CA HIS A 594 -29.61 13.00 -16.44
C HIS A 594 -28.40 12.98 -17.38
N LYS A 595 -27.20 13.05 -16.80
CA LYS A 595 -25.94 12.89 -17.53
C LYS A 595 -25.29 11.58 -17.13
N GLU A 596 -25.27 10.63 -18.06
CA GLU A 596 -24.79 9.26 -17.88
C GLU A 596 -23.37 9.16 -17.26
N TRP A 597 -22.46 10.08 -17.61
CA TRP A 597 -21.09 10.06 -17.08
C TRP A 597 -21.00 10.49 -15.61
N VAL A 598 -21.91 11.37 -15.15
CA VAL A 598 -22.00 11.78 -13.74
C VAL A 598 -22.52 10.62 -12.89
N GLU A 599 -23.45 9.84 -13.42
CA GLU A 599 -23.91 8.60 -12.77
C GLU A 599 -22.78 7.60 -12.60
N ILE A 600 -22.00 7.33 -13.65
CA ILE A 600 -20.84 6.43 -13.56
C ILE A 600 -19.84 6.93 -12.53
N SER A 601 -19.57 8.24 -12.50
CA SER A 601 -18.65 8.84 -11.53
C SER A 601 -19.17 8.71 -10.09
N ALA A 602 -20.47 8.91 -9.86
CA ALA A 602 -21.09 8.72 -8.57
C ALA A 602 -20.99 7.25 -8.08
N LEU A 603 -21.18 6.29 -9.00
CA LEU A 603 -21.03 4.87 -8.70
C LEU A 603 -19.57 4.50 -8.41
N TYR A 604 -18.61 5.09 -9.13
CA TYR A 604 -17.19 4.93 -8.85
C TYR A 604 -16.82 5.48 -7.47
N PHE A 605 -17.32 6.67 -7.10
CA PHE A 605 -17.07 7.28 -5.78
C PHE A 605 -17.64 6.41 -4.65
N LEU A 606 -18.85 5.88 -4.83
CA LEU A 606 -19.43 4.89 -3.92
C LEU A 606 -18.57 3.63 -3.80
N GLY A 607 -18.08 3.10 -4.94
CA GLY A 607 -17.19 1.94 -4.98
C GLY A 607 -15.90 2.16 -4.19
N MET A 608 -15.25 3.32 -4.38
CA MET A 608 -14.03 3.68 -3.64
C MET A 608 -14.31 3.89 -2.15
N ALA A 609 -15.38 4.60 -1.78
CA ALA A 609 -15.78 4.72 -0.38
C ALA A 609 -16.11 3.36 0.26
N GLY A 610 -16.69 2.44 -0.52
CA GLY A 610 -16.94 1.06 -0.13
C GLY A 610 -15.66 0.25 0.06
N HIS A 611 -14.68 0.40 -0.82
CA HIS A 611 -13.37 -0.27 -0.73
C HIS A 611 -12.71 -0.01 0.63
N PHE A 612 -12.66 1.25 1.08
CA PHE A 612 -12.10 1.60 2.38
C PHE A 612 -12.97 1.14 3.56
N ALA A 613 -14.30 1.12 3.40
CA ALA A 613 -15.21 0.62 4.43
C ALA A 613 -15.18 -0.91 4.63
N LEU A 614 -14.57 -1.65 3.70
CA LEU A 614 -14.29 -3.09 3.82
C LEU A 614 -13.01 -3.37 4.63
N GLY A 615 -12.36 -2.34 5.19
CA GLY A 615 -11.15 -2.49 6.01
C GLY A 615 -9.84 -2.38 5.23
N ASN A 616 -9.89 -2.14 3.91
CA ASN A 616 -8.70 -1.91 3.11
C ASN A 616 -8.17 -0.50 3.40
N SER A 617 -7.08 -0.39 4.14
CA SER A 617 -6.35 0.87 4.35
C SER A 617 -5.01 0.81 3.64
N ASN A 618 -4.57 1.94 3.07
CA ASN A 618 -3.28 2.09 2.40
C ASN A 618 -2.06 2.00 3.35
N SER A 619 -2.24 1.65 4.63
CA SER A 619 -1.12 1.37 5.52
C SER A 619 -0.46 0.04 5.15
N LEU A 620 0.88 0.04 5.00
CA LEU A 620 1.71 -1.10 4.57
C LEU A 620 1.47 -2.40 5.36
N ALA A 621 0.87 -2.33 6.56
CA ALA A 621 0.61 -3.47 7.44
C ALA A 621 -0.83 -4.02 7.37
N THR A 622 -1.75 -3.38 6.65
CA THR A 622 -3.19 -3.70 6.70
C THR A 622 -3.85 -3.90 5.35
N ILE A 623 -3.09 -4.07 4.28
CA ILE A 623 -3.66 -4.40 2.97
C ILE A 623 -4.14 -5.86 3.02
N ASP A 624 -5.37 -6.09 3.47
CA ASP A 624 -6.06 -7.34 3.16
C ASP A 624 -6.40 -7.34 1.68
N VAL A 625 -5.46 -7.87 0.88
CA VAL A 625 -5.59 -7.89 -0.57
C VAL A 625 -6.80 -8.72 -1.02
N ALA A 626 -7.43 -9.53 -0.16
CA ALA A 626 -8.63 -10.29 -0.53
C ALA A 626 -9.84 -9.39 -0.88
N GLY A 627 -9.93 -8.19 -0.27
CA GLY A 627 -10.93 -7.17 -0.65
C GLY A 627 -10.47 -6.23 -1.76
N ALA A 628 -9.16 -6.17 -2.03
CA ALA A 628 -8.50 -5.29 -2.99
C ALA A 628 -8.13 -5.96 -4.33
N PHE A 629 -8.18 -7.29 -4.43
CA PHE A 629 -8.03 -8.00 -5.70
C PHE A 629 -9.27 -7.77 -6.56
N ILE A 630 -9.18 -6.71 -7.38
CA ILE A 630 -10.03 -6.33 -8.51
C ILE A 630 -9.15 -6.30 -9.74
#